data_AF-A0A1F6QVY9-F1
#
_entry.id   AF-A0A1F6QVY9-F1
#
_cell.length_a   1.000
_cell.length_b   1.000
_cell.length_c   1.000
_cell.angle_alpha   90.00
_cell.angle_beta   90.00
_cell.angle_gamma   90.00
#
_symmetry.space_group_name_H-M   'P 1'
#
loop_
_entity.id
_entity.type
_entity.pdbx_description
1 polymer ?
#
loop_
_entity_poly.entity_id
_entity_poly.type
_entity_poly.pdbx_seq_one_letter_code
_entity_poly.pdbx_strand_id
1 'polypeptide(L)'
;MNEHSHLKNLVNLGFIVDEDIKDKIENLNEEEFYKLIEKLKNDNVFIVNDSNLKSFTSEDIKILRSFVKKERYNVQDFTRNLNDRYSLIQSILIKKLEMPNMVSIDKIGEGSLSIIGFVKEREEKIDNIIVSLEDPTGEIKAIIPKKIGEKLALDDVVALSGIVKDKTLNVDKILFPDVPFKPVVYTLGSIRVAFLPEKNVNTDYIIQKDKIIDNIKNKIIEISNPCIFKINDVIILIALDFDPLEFLKKRYINIDNNDFLIEPCPDIVLTNKDINSNYKGISIISKNKIIDLKTREVQRI
;
A
#
# COMPACT_ATOMS: atom_id res chain seq x y z
N MET A 1 -24.12 33.75 18.39
CA MET A 1 -23.10 32.90 17.76
C MET A 1 -22.08 33.83 17.13
N ASN A 2 -20.94 34.03 17.78
CA ASN A 2 -19.85 34.85 17.23
C ASN A 2 -18.96 33.94 16.37
N GLU A 3 -19.33 33.74 15.11
CA GLU A 3 -18.43 33.12 14.13
C GLU A 3 -17.20 34.03 13.97
N HIS A 4 -16.08 33.61 14.57
CA HIS A 4 -14.80 34.25 14.33
C HIS A 4 -14.31 33.77 12.96
N SER A 5 -14.57 34.57 11.93
CA SER A 5 -14.06 34.35 10.56
C SER A 5 -12.54 34.15 10.61
N HIS A 6 -12.08 33.04 10.04
CA HIS A 6 -10.67 32.66 9.98
C HIS A 6 -9.84 33.73 9.26
N LEU A 7 -10.41 34.39 8.24
CA LEU A 7 -9.79 35.53 7.56
C LEU A 7 -9.55 36.70 8.49
N LYS A 8 -10.55 37.08 9.28
CA LYS A 8 -10.43 38.20 10.22
C LYS A 8 -9.31 37.95 11.23
N ASN A 9 -9.19 36.70 11.68
CA ASN A 9 -8.11 36.29 12.59
C ASN A 9 -6.72 36.40 11.93
N LEU A 10 -6.54 35.95 10.68
CA LEU A 10 -5.25 36.10 9.97
C LEU A 10 -4.88 37.57 9.75
N VAL A 11 -5.84 38.39 9.32
CA VAL A 11 -5.61 39.83 9.11
C VAL A 11 -5.23 40.53 10.41
N ASN A 12 -5.92 40.20 11.52
CA ASN A 12 -5.59 40.74 12.85
C ASN A 12 -4.20 40.32 13.33
N LEU A 13 -3.70 39.16 12.88
CA LEU A 13 -2.35 38.68 13.15
C LEU A 13 -1.29 39.29 12.20
N GLY A 14 -1.69 40.16 11.27
CA GLY A 14 -0.79 40.89 10.38
C GLY A 14 -0.49 40.19 9.05
N PHE A 15 -1.23 39.12 8.71
CA PHE A 15 -1.09 38.45 7.42
C PHE A 15 -1.92 39.13 6.33
N ILE A 16 -1.35 39.26 5.14
CA ILE A 16 -2.06 39.66 3.92
C ILE A 16 -2.55 38.39 3.24
N VAL A 17 -3.83 38.32 2.88
CA VAL A 17 -4.44 37.13 2.29
C VAL A 17 -4.88 37.42 0.87
N ASP A 18 -4.41 36.62 -0.09
CA ASP A 18 -4.84 36.69 -1.48
C ASP A 18 -6.34 36.42 -1.59
N GLU A 19 -7.01 37.18 -2.46
CA GLU A 19 -8.46 37.11 -2.62
C GLU A 19 -8.94 35.73 -3.06
N ASP A 20 -8.16 35.07 -3.91
CA ASP A 20 -8.48 33.77 -4.51
C ASP A 20 -8.48 32.60 -3.52
N ILE A 21 -8.01 32.81 -2.28
CA ILE A 21 -7.93 31.77 -1.25
C ILE A 21 -8.82 32.03 -0.04
N LYS A 22 -9.63 33.09 -0.06
CA LYS A 22 -10.52 33.46 1.05
C LYS A 22 -11.45 32.32 1.46
N ASP A 23 -12.12 31.73 0.48
CA ASP A 23 -13.03 30.60 0.71
C ASP A 23 -12.29 29.38 1.25
N LYS A 24 -11.03 29.15 0.84
CA LYS A 24 -10.25 28.01 1.32
C LYS A 24 -9.88 28.16 2.80
N ILE A 25 -9.56 29.39 3.24
CA ILE A 25 -9.22 29.70 4.63
C ILE A 25 -10.45 29.60 5.54
N GLU A 26 -11.60 30.12 5.12
CA GLU A 26 -12.84 30.04 5.91
C GLU A 26 -13.37 28.61 6.04
N ASN A 27 -13.03 27.72 5.11
CA ASN A 27 -13.42 26.32 5.15
C ASN A 27 -12.48 25.42 5.98
N LEU A 28 -11.39 25.96 6.56
CA LEU A 28 -10.54 25.20 7.47
C LEU A 28 -11.26 24.94 8.79
N ASN A 29 -11.05 23.77 9.39
CA ASN A 29 -11.46 23.55 10.77
C ASN A 29 -10.50 24.26 11.75
N GLU A 30 -10.90 24.37 13.02
CA GLU A 30 -10.08 25.07 14.02
C GLU A 30 -8.65 24.51 14.15
N GLU A 31 -8.49 23.18 14.13
CA GLU A 31 -7.18 22.54 14.25
C GLU A 31 -6.27 22.87 13.06
N GLU A 32 -6.80 22.77 11.83
CA GLU A 32 -6.11 23.14 10.59
C GLU A 32 -5.71 24.61 10.59
N PHE A 33 -6.61 25.48 11.07
CA PHE A 33 -6.38 26.92 11.13
C PHE A 33 -5.27 27.29 12.13
N TYR A 34 -5.24 26.67 13.31
CA TYR A 34 -4.16 26.90 14.27
C TYR A 34 -2.81 26.41 13.74
N LYS A 35 -2.78 25.23 13.10
CA LYS A 35 -1.58 24.70 12.42
C LYS A 35 -1.07 25.64 11.34
N LEU A 36 -1.97 26.23 10.55
CA LEU A 36 -1.65 27.24 9.54
C LEU A 36 -0.97 28.46 10.16
N ILE A 37 -1.53 29.02 11.25
CA ILE A 37 -0.97 30.19 11.93
C ILE A 37 0.43 29.91 12.48
N GLU A 38 0.64 28.78 13.16
CA GLU A 38 1.96 28.45 13.71
C GLU A 38 3.03 28.36 12.62
N LYS A 39 2.70 27.71 11.51
CA LYS A 39 3.65 27.51 10.42
C LYS A 39 3.94 28.81 9.66
N LEU A 40 2.92 29.65 9.42
CA LEU A 40 3.09 31.00 8.86
C LEU A 40 4.09 31.85 9.67
N LYS A 41 4.00 31.78 11.00
CA LYS A 41 4.92 32.49 11.91
C LYS A 41 6.33 31.91 11.85
N ASN A 42 6.47 30.59 11.90
CA ASN A 42 7.77 29.91 11.85
C ASN A 42 8.52 30.19 10.55
N ASP A 43 7.80 30.22 9.43
CA ASP A 43 8.36 30.42 8.10
C ASP A 43 8.50 31.90 7.71
N ASN A 44 8.18 32.85 8.61
CA ASN A 44 8.18 34.30 8.39
C ASN A 44 7.41 34.73 7.13
N VAL A 45 6.25 34.11 6.89
CA VAL A 45 5.42 34.38 5.71
C VAL A 45 4.42 35.49 6.03
N PHE A 46 4.45 36.58 5.26
CA PHE A 46 3.54 37.72 5.44
C PHE A 46 2.36 37.74 4.45
N ILE A 47 2.51 37.07 3.30
CA ILE A 47 1.49 36.97 2.26
C ILE A 47 1.04 35.52 2.17
N VAL A 48 -0.22 35.28 2.48
CA VAL A 48 -0.87 33.98 2.34
C VAL A 48 -1.50 33.93 0.96
N ASN A 49 -0.93 33.12 0.10
CA ASN A 49 -1.41 32.83 -1.25
C ASN A 49 -1.67 31.31 -1.39
N ASP A 50 -2.13 30.87 -2.56
CA ASP A 50 -2.44 29.45 -2.79
C ASP A 50 -1.21 28.54 -2.61
N SER A 51 -0.03 28.98 -3.04
CA SER A 51 1.21 28.20 -2.88
C SER A 51 1.61 28.01 -1.42
N ASN A 52 1.50 29.06 -0.62
CA ASN A 52 1.80 29.02 0.81
C ASN A 52 0.73 28.21 1.55
N LEU A 53 -0.57 28.44 1.28
CA LEU A 53 -1.66 27.66 1.87
C LEU A 53 -1.51 26.16 1.57
N LYS A 54 -1.10 25.81 0.34
CA LYS A 54 -0.77 24.43 -0.04
C LYS A 54 0.48 23.91 0.66
N SER A 55 1.56 24.69 0.77
CA SER A 55 2.77 24.26 1.49
C SER A 55 2.53 24.07 2.98
N PHE A 56 1.53 24.75 3.55
CA PHE A 56 1.09 24.56 4.93
C PHE A 56 0.25 23.30 5.12
N THR A 57 -0.68 23.04 4.21
CA THR A 57 -1.57 21.87 4.24
C THR A 57 -0.95 20.59 3.68
N SER A 58 0.16 20.69 2.94
CA SER A 58 0.92 19.55 2.45
C SER A 58 2.04 19.15 3.43
N GLU A 59 1.90 17.96 3.99
CA GLU A 59 2.98 17.32 4.73
C GLU A 59 4.17 17.04 3.80
N ASP A 60 5.36 16.84 4.37
CA ASP A 60 6.47 16.33 3.58
C ASP A 60 6.16 14.93 3.08
N ILE A 61 6.52 14.65 1.82
CA ILE A 61 6.48 13.29 1.31
C ILE A 61 7.36 12.42 2.20
N LYS A 62 6.75 11.37 2.75
CA LYS A 62 7.47 10.39 3.57
C LYS A 62 7.66 9.11 2.77
N ILE A 63 8.91 8.79 2.42
CA ILE A 63 9.23 7.47 1.88
C ILE A 63 9.07 6.46 3.01
N LEU A 64 8.15 5.52 2.85
CA LEU A 64 7.87 4.48 3.84
C LEU A 64 8.71 3.23 3.56
N ARG A 65 8.90 2.91 2.28
CA ARG A 65 9.71 1.77 1.84
C ARG A 65 10.21 1.99 0.42
N SER A 66 11.50 1.77 0.21
CA SER A 66 12.12 1.73 -1.12
C SER A 66 12.77 0.37 -1.34
N PHE A 67 12.82 -0.06 -2.60
CA PHE A 67 13.56 -1.20 -3.04
C PHE A 67 15.01 -0.80 -3.31
N VAL A 68 15.95 -1.43 -2.62
CA VAL A 68 17.38 -1.25 -2.86
C VAL A 68 17.92 -2.54 -3.45
N LYS A 69 18.29 -2.48 -4.74
CA LYS A 69 18.93 -3.61 -5.41
C LYS A 69 20.33 -3.82 -4.83
N LYS A 70 20.61 -5.03 -4.37
CA LYS A 70 21.98 -5.43 -4.01
C LYS A 70 22.73 -5.91 -5.24
N GLU A 71 24.02 -5.60 -5.32
CA GLU A 71 24.91 -6.12 -6.37
C GLU A 71 25.16 -7.63 -6.21
N ARG A 72 25.18 -8.11 -4.96
CA ARG A 72 25.40 -9.53 -4.63
C ARG A 72 24.49 -9.94 -3.47
N TYR A 73 23.95 -11.14 -3.57
CA TYR A 73 23.16 -11.78 -2.53
C TYR A 73 23.94 -12.96 -1.95
N ASN A 74 23.96 -13.07 -0.63
CA ASN A 74 24.48 -14.26 0.06
C ASN A 74 23.33 -15.15 0.54
N VAL A 75 23.63 -16.37 0.98
CA VAL A 75 22.62 -17.33 1.48
C VAL A 75 21.76 -16.73 2.59
N GLN A 76 22.36 -15.94 3.49
CA GLN A 76 21.64 -15.30 4.59
C GLN A 76 20.60 -14.29 4.10
N ASP A 77 20.86 -13.59 2.99
CA ASP A 77 19.88 -12.68 2.38
C ASP A 77 18.65 -13.44 1.88
N PHE A 78 18.83 -14.61 1.26
CA PHE A 78 17.71 -15.46 0.82
C PHE A 78 16.91 -15.99 2.02
N THR A 79 17.58 -16.53 3.03
CA THR A 79 16.92 -17.02 4.24
C THR A 79 16.16 -15.91 4.95
N ARG A 80 16.76 -14.72 5.07
CA ARG A 80 16.09 -13.57 5.68
C ARG A 80 14.87 -13.15 4.87
N ASN A 81 14.99 -13.06 3.55
CA ASN A 81 13.88 -12.70 2.67
C ASN A 81 12.70 -13.66 2.82
N LEU A 82 12.95 -14.97 2.80
CA LEU A 82 11.90 -15.98 3.02
C LEU A 82 11.24 -15.84 4.39
N ASN A 83 12.04 -15.65 5.46
CA ASN A 83 11.53 -15.48 6.81
C ASN A 83 10.71 -14.19 6.98
N ASP A 84 11.17 -13.09 6.39
CA ASP A 84 10.48 -11.79 6.42
C ASP A 84 9.13 -11.91 5.68
N ARG A 85 9.12 -12.55 4.50
CA ARG A 85 7.90 -12.83 3.72
C ARG A 85 6.92 -13.70 4.51
N TYR A 86 7.39 -14.80 5.08
CA TYR A 86 6.58 -15.69 5.91
C TYR A 86 5.96 -14.93 7.07
N SER A 87 6.77 -14.21 7.84
CA SER A 87 6.34 -13.51 9.05
C SER A 87 5.30 -12.44 8.75
N LEU A 88 5.49 -11.66 7.68
CA LEU A 88 4.50 -10.68 7.27
C LEU A 88 3.18 -11.35 6.88
N ILE A 89 3.22 -12.32 5.97
CA ILE A 89 2.01 -12.96 5.46
C ILE A 89 1.29 -13.71 6.58
N GLN A 90 2.03 -14.40 7.46
CA GLN A 90 1.50 -15.03 8.65
C GLN A 90 0.74 -14.01 9.52
N SER A 91 1.33 -12.85 9.79
CA SER A 91 0.67 -11.79 10.57
C SER A 91 -0.62 -11.27 9.94
N ILE A 92 -0.69 -11.26 8.59
CA ILE A 92 -1.88 -10.86 7.83
C ILE A 92 -2.97 -11.94 7.93
N LEU A 93 -2.58 -13.20 7.73
CA LEU A 93 -3.49 -14.35 7.74
C LEU A 93 -4.11 -14.58 9.13
N ILE A 94 -3.31 -14.48 10.20
CA ILE A 94 -3.79 -14.63 11.60
C ILE A 94 -4.90 -13.63 11.94
N LYS A 95 -4.80 -12.40 11.43
CA LYS A 95 -5.77 -11.33 11.72
C LYS A 95 -7.12 -11.57 11.04
N LYS A 96 -7.18 -12.41 10.01
CA LYS A 96 -8.46 -12.79 9.40
C LYS A 96 -9.12 -13.81 10.33
N LEU A 97 -10.21 -13.40 10.97
CA LEU A 97 -10.97 -14.05 12.06
C LEU A 97 -11.52 -15.47 11.78
N GLU A 98 -10.97 -16.19 10.81
CA GLU A 98 -11.54 -17.40 10.25
C GLU A 98 -10.67 -18.66 10.41
N MET A 99 -9.67 -18.64 11.29
CA MET A 99 -8.73 -19.76 11.48
C MET A 99 -8.87 -20.40 12.88
N PRO A 100 -9.78 -21.37 13.06
CA PRO A 100 -9.85 -22.16 14.29
C PRO A 100 -8.61 -23.05 14.41
N ASN A 101 -8.15 -23.25 15.65
CA ASN A 101 -7.09 -24.21 16.01
C ASN A 101 -5.81 -24.07 15.15
N MET A 102 -5.31 -22.85 15.00
CA MET A 102 -4.07 -22.62 14.26
C MET A 102 -2.86 -23.17 15.05
N VAL A 103 -2.05 -24.00 14.40
CA VAL A 103 -0.84 -24.61 14.98
C VAL A 103 0.34 -24.52 14.01
N SER A 104 1.56 -24.63 14.55
CA SER A 104 2.76 -24.87 13.75
C SER A 104 2.82 -26.32 13.28
N ILE A 105 3.53 -26.58 12.17
CA ILE A 105 3.53 -27.91 11.54
C ILE A 105 4.07 -29.01 12.47
N ASP A 106 5.08 -28.70 13.29
CA ASP A 106 5.65 -29.63 14.29
C ASP A 106 4.68 -30.07 15.39
N LYS A 107 3.60 -29.30 15.59
CA LYS A 107 2.58 -29.53 16.64
C LYS A 107 1.28 -30.13 16.11
N ILE A 108 1.27 -30.56 14.85
CA ILE A 108 0.09 -31.14 14.23
C ILE A 108 -0.32 -32.43 14.95
N GLY A 109 -1.55 -32.44 15.45
CA GLY A 109 -2.25 -33.63 15.92
C GLY A 109 -3.32 -34.08 14.91
N GLU A 110 -4.00 -35.18 15.23
CA GLU A 110 -5.17 -35.60 14.45
C GLU A 110 -6.36 -34.65 14.68
N GLY A 111 -7.24 -34.56 13.68
CA GLY A 111 -8.48 -33.79 13.77
C GLY A 111 -8.47 -32.47 13.00
N SER A 112 -9.38 -31.56 13.35
CA SER A 112 -9.59 -30.30 12.63
C SER A 112 -8.70 -29.18 13.14
N LEU A 113 -7.88 -28.63 12.25
CA LEU A 113 -6.91 -27.58 12.56
C LEU A 113 -6.63 -26.68 11.35
N SER A 114 -5.88 -25.60 11.61
CA SER A 114 -5.38 -24.71 10.58
C SER A 114 -3.86 -24.58 10.67
N ILE A 115 -3.20 -24.41 9.52
CA ILE A 115 -1.76 -24.18 9.42
C ILE A 115 -1.46 -23.05 8.45
N ILE A 116 -0.27 -22.46 8.56
CA ILE A 116 0.26 -21.50 7.60
C ILE A 116 1.60 -22.04 7.10
N GLY A 117 1.84 -21.99 5.79
CA GLY A 117 3.07 -22.49 5.21
C GLY A 117 3.29 -22.02 3.78
N PHE A 118 4.52 -22.21 3.31
CA PHE A 118 4.92 -22.09 1.91
C PHE A 118 4.50 -23.31 1.12
N VAL A 119 4.01 -23.10 -0.10
CA VAL A 119 3.83 -24.18 -1.06
C VAL A 119 5.18 -24.54 -1.67
N LYS A 120 5.79 -25.62 -1.16
CA LYS A 120 7.11 -26.10 -1.60
C LYS A 120 7.03 -26.94 -2.87
N GLU A 121 6.04 -27.85 -2.91
CA GLU A 121 5.80 -28.74 -4.04
C GLU A 121 4.31 -28.75 -4.39
N ARG A 122 4.00 -28.96 -5.66
CA ARG A 122 2.64 -29.04 -6.19
C ARG A 122 2.56 -30.12 -7.26
N GLU A 123 1.72 -31.13 -7.02
CA GLU A 123 1.42 -32.18 -7.97
C GLU A 123 -0.08 -32.18 -8.31
N GLU A 124 -0.41 -32.10 -9.60
CA GLU A 124 -1.79 -32.11 -10.06
C GLU A 124 -2.25 -33.54 -10.35
N LYS A 125 -3.38 -33.93 -9.76
CA LYS A 125 -4.11 -35.17 -10.05
C LYS A 125 -5.45 -34.83 -10.73
N ILE A 126 -6.22 -35.87 -11.06
CA ILE A 126 -7.50 -35.72 -11.77
C ILE A 126 -8.46 -34.79 -11.01
N ASP A 127 -8.75 -35.11 -9.74
CA ASP A 127 -9.72 -34.37 -8.92
C ASP A 127 -9.09 -33.53 -7.80
N ASN A 128 -7.80 -33.72 -7.54
CA ASN A 128 -7.09 -33.14 -6.41
C ASN A 128 -5.76 -32.54 -6.83
N ILE A 129 -5.25 -31.64 -5.98
CA ILE A 129 -3.88 -31.15 -6.01
C ILE A 129 -3.24 -31.62 -4.71
N ILE A 130 -2.09 -32.28 -4.81
CA ILE A 130 -1.28 -32.66 -3.66
C ILE A 130 -0.19 -31.60 -3.52
N VAL A 131 -0.06 -31.02 -2.35
CA VAL A 131 0.99 -30.04 -2.06
C VAL A 131 1.79 -30.46 -0.84
N SER A 132 3.07 -30.11 -0.84
CA SER A 132 3.91 -30.13 0.35
C SER A 132 3.99 -28.71 0.88
N LEU A 133 3.54 -28.50 2.12
CA LEU A 133 3.65 -27.21 2.81
C LEU A 133 4.80 -27.23 3.79
N GLU A 134 5.59 -26.15 3.80
CA GLU A 134 6.71 -25.96 4.71
C GLU A 134 6.53 -24.68 5.56
N ASP A 135 6.79 -24.78 6.85
CA ASP A 135 6.97 -23.65 7.75
C ASP A 135 8.34 -23.76 8.46
N PRO A 136 8.76 -22.79 9.27
CA PRO A 136 10.05 -22.88 9.98
C PRO A 136 10.19 -24.07 10.95
N THR A 137 9.11 -24.80 11.24
CA THR A 137 9.05 -25.90 12.20
C THR A 137 9.00 -27.29 11.54
N GLY A 138 8.53 -27.39 10.30
CA GLY A 138 8.46 -28.67 9.60
C GLY A 138 7.74 -28.63 8.25
N GLU A 139 7.41 -29.82 7.75
CA GLU A 139 6.75 -30.03 6.47
C GLU A 139 5.55 -30.98 6.62
N ILE A 140 4.46 -30.71 5.89
CA ILE A 140 3.27 -31.58 5.84
C ILE A 140 2.72 -31.68 4.42
N LYS A 141 2.21 -32.87 4.06
CA LYS A 141 1.45 -33.07 2.83
C LYS A 141 -0.01 -32.68 3.02
N ALA A 142 -0.54 -31.92 2.07
CA ALA A 142 -1.95 -31.56 2.03
C ALA A 142 -2.59 -32.02 0.71
N ILE A 143 -3.79 -32.57 0.81
CA ILE A 143 -4.64 -32.95 -0.33
C ILE A 143 -5.74 -31.90 -0.44
N ILE A 144 -5.79 -31.27 -1.60
CA ILE A 144 -6.64 -30.11 -1.87
C ILE A 144 -7.57 -30.44 -3.04
N PRO A 145 -8.91 -30.29 -2.91
CA PRO A 145 -9.80 -30.38 -4.05
C PRO A 145 -9.40 -29.38 -5.14
N LYS A 146 -9.33 -29.83 -6.39
CA LYS A 146 -8.83 -29.01 -7.51
C LYS A 146 -9.54 -27.65 -7.61
N LYS A 147 -10.86 -27.65 -7.43
CA LYS A 147 -11.72 -26.45 -7.44
C LYS A 147 -11.26 -25.32 -6.50
N ILE A 148 -10.67 -25.64 -5.35
CA ILE A 148 -10.19 -24.62 -4.39
C ILE A 148 -8.68 -24.38 -4.51
N GLY A 149 -7.91 -25.37 -4.97
CA GLY A 149 -6.45 -25.30 -5.10
C GLY A 149 -5.92 -24.77 -6.42
N GLU A 150 -6.75 -24.58 -7.44
CA GLU A 150 -6.34 -24.17 -8.80
C GLU A 150 -5.44 -22.92 -8.83
N LYS A 151 -5.70 -21.96 -7.93
CA LYS A 151 -4.96 -20.68 -7.86
C LYS A 151 -3.67 -20.76 -7.04
N LEU A 152 -3.43 -21.89 -6.37
CA LEU A 152 -2.28 -22.08 -5.52
C LEU A 152 -1.03 -22.30 -6.38
N ALA A 153 -0.02 -21.45 -6.21
CA ALA A 153 1.26 -21.53 -6.90
C ALA A 153 2.38 -21.95 -5.94
N LEU A 154 3.51 -22.38 -6.51
CA LEU A 154 4.74 -22.56 -5.73
C LEU A 154 5.15 -21.24 -5.08
N ASP A 155 5.79 -21.33 -3.92
CA ASP A 155 6.25 -20.21 -3.09
C ASP A 155 5.15 -19.32 -2.48
N ASP A 156 3.87 -19.57 -2.77
CA ASP A 156 2.77 -18.89 -2.10
C ASP A 156 2.80 -19.23 -0.59
N VAL A 157 2.63 -18.21 0.26
CA VAL A 157 2.34 -18.41 1.67
C VAL A 157 0.83 -18.35 1.85
N VAL A 158 0.25 -19.46 2.29
CA VAL A 158 -1.19 -19.59 2.48
C VAL A 158 -1.52 -20.19 3.83
N ALA A 159 -2.73 -19.91 4.27
CA ALA A 159 -3.37 -20.60 5.37
C ALA A 159 -4.23 -21.74 4.82
N LEU A 160 -4.06 -22.94 5.35
CA LEU A 160 -4.90 -24.09 5.04
C LEU A 160 -5.66 -24.53 6.29
N SER A 161 -6.95 -24.79 6.14
CA SER A 161 -7.77 -25.43 7.16
C SER A 161 -8.29 -26.75 6.64
N GLY A 162 -8.50 -27.70 7.54
CA GLY A 162 -9.00 -29.01 7.17
C GLY A 162 -8.90 -30.03 8.29
N ILE A 163 -8.89 -31.31 7.91
CA ILE A 163 -8.80 -32.45 8.83
C ILE A 163 -7.51 -33.21 8.57
N VAL A 164 -6.68 -33.33 9.60
CA VAL A 164 -5.49 -34.17 9.58
C VAL A 164 -5.85 -35.61 9.93
N LYS A 165 -5.46 -36.53 9.06
CA LYS A 165 -5.55 -37.99 9.26
C LYS A 165 -4.32 -38.64 8.64
N ASP A 166 -3.70 -39.59 9.34
CA ASP A 166 -2.52 -40.31 8.85
C ASP A 166 -1.39 -39.37 8.37
N LYS A 167 -1.12 -38.30 9.15
CA LYS A 167 -0.14 -37.22 8.86
C LYS A 167 -0.37 -36.45 7.55
N THR A 168 -1.57 -36.54 6.98
CA THR A 168 -1.96 -35.81 5.76
C THR A 168 -3.10 -34.86 6.07
N LEU A 169 -3.00 -33.61 5.65
CA LEU A 169 -4.05 -32.62 5.80
C LEU A 169 -5.03 -32.69 4.61
N ASN A 170 -6.28 -33.08 4.85
CA ASN A 170 -7.34 -32.97 3.86
C ASN A 170 -7.97 -31.58 3.97
N VAL A 171 -7.75 -30.75 2.95
CA VAL A 171 -8.06 -29.32 2.99
C VAL A 171 -9.47 -29.06 2.49
N ASP A 172 -10.24 -28.31 3.27
CA ASP A 172 -11.56 -27.81 2.87
C ASP A 172 -11.55 -26.31 2.54
N LYS A 173 -10.55 -25.57 3.06
CA LYS A 173 -10.44 -24.13 2.89
C LYS A 173 -8.99 -23.67 2.72
N ILE A 174 -8.79 -22.77 1.75
CA ILE A 174 -7.54 -22.04 1.53
C ILE A 174 -7.80 -20.56 1.77
N LEU A 175 -6.91 -19.93 2.51
CA LEU A 175 -6.94 -18.50 2.76
C LEU A 175 -5.63 -17.85 2.28
N PHE A 176 -5.78 -16.88 1.38
CA PHE A 176 -4.68 -16.08 0.84
C PHE A 176 -4.50 -14.77 1.64
N PRO A 177 -3.28 -14.22 1.72
CA PRO A 177 -2.98 -13.01 2.48
C PRO A 177 -3.90 -11.85 2.09
N ASP A 178 -3.96 -11.51 0.81
CA ASP A 178 -4.82 -10.48 0.20
C ASP A 178 -4.83 -9.11 0.92
N VAL A 179 -5.29 -8.05 0.26
CA VAL A 179 -5.53 -6.77 0.93
C VAL A 179 -6.85 -6.83 1.71
N PRO A 180 -6.91 -6.19 2.89
CA PRO A 180 -8.18 -6.02 3.60
C PRO A 180 -9.11 -5.10 2.81
N PHE A 181 -10.41 -5.28 2.97
CA PHE A 181 -11.38 -4.27 2.55
C PHE A 181 -11.22 -3.06 3.47
N LYS A 182 -11.00 -1.87 2.90
CA LYS A 182 -10.89 -0.63 3.66
C LYS A 182 -11.67 0.51 3.00
N PRO A 183 -12.16 1.49 3.77
CA PRO A 183 -12.68 2.72 3.21
C PRO A 183 -11.59 3.45 2.44
N VAL A 184 -12.01 4.23 1.45
CA VAL A 184 -11.09 5.10 0.70
C VAL A 184 -10.58 6.18 1.63
N VAL A 185 -9.26 6.40 1.63
CA VAL A 185 -8.61 7.46 2.39
C VAL A 185 -8.52 8.72 1.55
N TYR A 186 -8.93 9.85 2.09
CA TYR A 186 -8.91 11.14 1.41
C TYR A 186 -7.98 12.10 2.14
N THR A 187 -7.43 13.06 1.41
CA THR A 187 -6.76 14.21 2.02
C THR A 187 -7.77 15.32 2.32
N LEU A 188 -7.51 16.12 3.36
CA LEU A 188 -8.35 17.26 3.72
C LEU A 188 -8.33 18.36 2.63
N GLY A 189 -7.14 18.61 2.06
CA GLY A 189 -6.91 19.52 0.93
C GLY A 189 -6.88 18.81 -0.42
N SER A 190 -7.28 19.53 -1.48
CA SER A 190 -7.12 19.08 -2.87
C SER A 190 -5.63 19.07 -3.22
N ILE A 191 -5.10 17.86 -3.41
CA ILE A 191 -3.72 17.62 -3.84
C ILE A 191 -3.80 16.88 -5.17
N ARG A 192 -3.28 17.50 -6.23
CA ARG A 192 -3.28 16.93 -7.57
C ARG A 192 -1.95 16.26 -7.85
N VAL A 193 -2.02 14.98 -8.18
CA VAL A 193 -0.85 14.15 -8.46
C VAL A 193 -0.90 13.67 -9.91
N ALA A 194 0.05 14.10 -10.73
CA ALA A 194 0.26 13.56 -12.07
C ALA A 194 1.15 12.31 -12.02
N PHE A 195 0.79 11.29 -12.76
CA PHE A 195 1.55 10.05 -12.85
C PHE A 195 2.07 9.81 -14.27
N LEU A 196 3.41 9.75 -14.40
CA LEU A 196 4.16 9.59 -15.65
C LEU A 196 3.59 10.43 -16.80
N PRO A 197 3.46 11.76 -16.64
CA PRO A 197 2.92 12.60 -17.69
C PRO A 197 3.91 12.72 -18.86
N GLU A 198 3.42 12.58 -20.09
CA GLU A 198 4.21 12.80 -21.32
C GLU A 198 4.45 14.29 -21.64
N LYS A 199 3.72 15.20 -20.98
CA LYS A 199 3.79 16.65 -21.17
C LYS A 199 3.80 17.36 -19.82
N ASN A 200 4.25 18.61 -19.80
CA ASN A 200 4.17 19.43 -18.59
C ASN A 200 2.71 19.62 -18.18
N VAL A 201 2.42 19.36 -16.91
CA VAL A 201 1.09 19.47 -16.32
C VAL A 201 1.18 20.25 -15.02
N ASN A 202 0.25 21.19 -14.84
CA ASN A 202 0.16 21.97 -13.61
C ASN A 202 -0.49 21.12 -12.51
N THR A 203 0.35 20.55 -11.66
CA THR A 203 -0.04 19.65 -10.54
C THR A 203 0.87 19.89 -9.35
N ASP A 204 0.41 19.50 -8.17
CA ASP A 204 1.17 19.67 -6.92
C ASP A 204 2.33 18.67 -6.85
N TYR A 205 2.12 17.45 -7.34
CA TYR A 205 3.15 16.42 -7.43
C TYR A 205 3.19 15.76 -8.80
N ILE A 206 4.40 15.49 -9.30
CA ILE A 206 4.61 14.66 -10.48
C ILE A 206 5.40 13.41 -10.08
N ILE A 207 4.83 12.24 -10.30
CA ILE A 207 5.47 10.96 -10.03
C ILE A 207 6.02 10.39 -11.32
N GLN A 208 7.33 10.20 -11.34
CA GLN A 208 8.06 9.53 -12.41
C GLN A 208 8.58 8.17 -11.94
N LYS A 209 9.27 7.45 -12.81
CA LYS A 209 9.74 6.08 -12.53
C LYS A 209 10.76 6.04 -11.39
N ASP A 210 11.61 7.06 -11.29
CA ASP A 210 12.80 7.13 -10.47
C ASP A 210 12.81 8.36 -9.53
N LYS A 211 11.80 9.22 -9.63
CA LYS A 211 11.69 10.41 -8.78
C LYS A 211 10.27 10.89 -8.60
N ILE A 212 10.08 11.62 -7.51
CA ILE A 212 8.88 12.42 -7.23
C ILE A 212 9.30 13.89 -7.27
N ILE A 213 8.60 14.67 -8.06
CA ILE A 213 8.76 16.13 -8.14
C ILE A 213 7.65 16.74 -7.29
N ASP A 214 8.05 17.42 -6.22
CA ASP A 214 7.19 18.22 -5.35
C ASP A 214 7.23 19.66 -5.85
N ASN A 215 6.19 20.07 -6.60
CA ASN A 215 6.10 21.42 -7.13
C ASN A 215 5.71 22.44 -6.06
N ILE A 216 5.12 22.00 -4.94
CA ILE A 216 4.77 22.88 -3.82
C ILE A 216 6.04 23.37 -3.13
N LYS A 217 6.99 22.46 -2.88
CA LYS A 217 8.23 22.74 -2.14
C LYS A 217 9.44 22.90 -3.06
N ASN A 218 9.23 22.84 -4.38
CA ASN A 218 10.27 22.87 -5.40
C ASN A 218 11.41 21.87 -5.10
N LYS A 219 11.04 20.63 -4.76
CA LYS A 219 11.94 19.57 -4.31
C LYS A 219 11.83 18.36 -5.24
N ILE A 220 12.96 17.73 -5.51
CA ILE A 220 13.02 16.45 -6.20
C ILE A 220 13.45 15.38 -5.20
N ILE A 221 12.74 14.26 -5.19
CA ILE A 221 12.99 13.12 -4.31
C ILE A 221 13.23 11.90 -5.18
N GLU A 222 14.43 11.34 -5.11
CA GLU A 222 14.75 10.08 -5.81
C GLU A 222 14.02 8.91 -5.14
N ILE A 223 13.47 8.01 -5.95
CA ILE A 223 12.75 6.82 -5.52
C ILE A 223 13.13 5.62 -6.35
N SER A 224 12.92 4.43 -5.79
CA SER A 224 13.02 3.17 -6.50
C SER A 224 11.69 2.79 -7.16
N ASN A 225 11.72 1.77 -8.01
CA ASN A 225 10.53 1.04 -8.45
C ASN A 225 10.70 -0.44 -8.10
N PRO A 226 9.88 -1.01 -7.20
CA PRO A 226 8.75 -0.38 -6.51
C PRO A 226 9.16 0.54 -5.35
N CYS A 227 8.22 1.38 -4.91
CA CYS A 227 8.38 2.25 -3.73
C CYS A 227 7.02 2.55 -3.09
N ILE A 228 6.97 2.55 -1.75
CA ILE A 228 5.82 3.00 -0.96
C ILE A 228 6.18 4.33 -0.32
N PHE A 229 5.34 5.32 -0.51
CA PHE A 229 5.47 6.63 0.10
C PHE A 229 4.10 7.17 0.53
N LYS A 230 4.12 8.20 1.35
CA LYS A 230 2.93 8.85 1.91
C LYS A 230 2.91 10.30 1.46
N ILE A 231 1.76 10.75 0.96
CA ILE A 231 1.43 12.17 0.75
C ILE A 231 0.25 12.49 1.68
N ASN A 232 0.47 13.36 2.66
CA ASN A 232 -0.46 13.56 3.78
C ASN A 232 -0.87 12.22 4.40
N ASP A 233 -2.14 11.81 4.32
CA ASP A 233 -2.62 10.54 4.86
C ASP A 233 -2.75 9.41 3.83
N VAL A 234 -2.46 9.70 2.56
CA VAL A 234 -2.63 8.75 1.48
C VAL A 234 -1.33 8.01 1.21
N ILE A 235 -1.38 6.68 1.30
CA ILE A 235 -0.27 5.77 1.02
C ILE A 235 -0.32 5.39 -0.46
N ILE A 236 0.77 5.65 -1.17
CA ILE A 236 0.90 5.40 -2.60
C ILE A 236 2.01 4.38 -2.82
N LEU A 237 1.71 3.34 -3.60
CA LEU A 237 2.68 2.37 -4.10
C LEU A 237 2.89 2.62 -5.60
N ILE A 238 4.14 2.86 -5.99
CA ILE A 238 4.56 2.75 -7.39
C ILE A 238 5.11 1.34 -7.63
N ALA A 239 4.58 0.64 -8.62
CA ALA A 239 5.00 -0.70 -9.02
C ALA A 239 4.72 -0.88 -10.52
N LEU A 240 5.58 -0.28 -11.34
CA LEU A 240 5.28 -0.05 -12.76
C LEU A 240 5.23 -1.32 -13.59
N ASP A 241 6.13 -2.25 -13.31
CA ASP A 241 6.44 -3.40 -14.17
C ASP A 241 5.70 -4.68 -13.73
N PHE A 242 4.82 -4.56 -12.74
CA PHE A 242 4.15 -5.69 -12.09
C PHE A 242 2.63 -5.63 -12.26
N ASP A 243 1.97 -6.80 -12.23
CA ASP A 243 0.51 -6.87 -12.22
C ASP A 243 -0.03 -6.45 -10.84
N PRO A 244 -0.80 -5.34 -10.75
CA PRO A 244 -1.30 -4.84 -9.48
C PRO A 244 -2.21 -5.82 -8.75
N LEU A 245 -3.04 -6.58 -9.47
CA LEU A 245 -3.96 -7.51 -8.83
C LEU A 245 -3.23 -8.73 -8.29
N GLU A 246 -2.16 -9.17 -8.96
CA GLU A 246 -1.35 -10.29 -8.49
C GLU A 246 -0.63 -9.92 -7.19
N PHE A 247 0.15 -8.84 -7.18
CA PHE A 247 0.93 -8.50 -5.99
C PHE A 247 0.06 -8.02 -4.82
N LEU A 248 -1.12 -7.42 -5.07
CA LEU A 248 -2.03 -7.05 -3.98
C LEU A 248 -2.61 -8.30 -3.30
N LYS A 249 -2.95 -9.33 -4.08
CA LYS A 249 -3.42 -10.62 -3.55
C LYS A 249 -2.34 -11.36 -2.78
N LYS A 250 -1.10 -11.33 -3.28
CA LYS A 250 0.05 -12.01 -2.67
C LYS A 250 0.70 -11.22 -1.53
N ARG A 251 0.54 -9.89 -1.51
CA ARG A 251 1.14 -8.94 -0.56
C ARG A 251 2.67 -8.82 -0.63
N TYR A 252 3.28 -9.24 -1.73
CA TYR A 252 4.69 -9.02 -2.04
C TYR A 252 4.92 -8.93 -3.56
N ILE A 253 6.06 -8.39 -3.96
CA ILE A 253 6.56 -8.37 -5.35
C ILE A 253 7.95 -9.03 -5.35
N ASN A 254 8.16 -10.05 -6.18
CA ASN A 254 9.48 -10.68 -6.32
C ASN A 254 10.33 -9.93 -7.35
N ILE A 255 11.56 -9.57 -6.98
CA ILE A 255 12.50 -8.79 -7.79
C ILE A 255 13.89 -9.40 -7.66
N ASP A 256 14.39 -10.06 -8.70
CA ASP A 256 15.74 -10.65 -8.73
C ASP A 256 16.07 -11.51 -7.49
N ASN A 257 15.11 -12.33 -7.04
CA ASN A 257 15.18 -13.17 -5.82
C ASN A 257 15.08 -12.43 -4.48
N ASN A 258 14.69 -11.17 -4.50
CA ASN A 258 14.40 -10.38 -3.30
C ASN A 258 12.92 -9.97 -3.30
N ASP A 259 12.22 -10.12 -2.16
CA ASP A 259 10.81 -9.76 -2.09
C ASP A 259 10.64 -8.33 -1.56
N PHE A 260 9.94 -7.51 -2.33
CA PHE A 260 9.40 -6.25 -1.86
C PHE A 260 8.06 -6.50 -1.20
N LEU A 261 8.09 -6.57 0.13
CA LEU A 261 6.90 -6.76 0.96
C LEU A 261 6.00 -5.52 0.97
N ILE A 262 4.70 -5.71 0.76
CA ILE A 262 3.74 -4.61 0.67
C ILE A 262 3.18 -4.32 2.06
N GLU A 263 3.93 -3.60 2.87
CA GLU A 263 3.47 -3.06 4.14
C GLU A 263 4.05 -1.65 4.37
N PRO A 264 3.20 -0.64 4.64
CA PRO A 264 1.74 -0.71 4.85
C PRO A 264 0.93 -0.99 3.56
N CYS A 265 -0.36 -1.31 3.71
CA CYS A 265 -1.26 -1.54 2.57
C CYS A 265 -1.57 -0.22 1.83
N PRO A 266 -1.29 -0.10 0.53
CA PRO A 266 -1.44 1.17 -0.19
C PRO A 266 -2.91 1.55 -0.37
N ASP A 267 -3.19 2.84 -0.49
CA ASP A 267 -4.50 3.40 -0.89
C ASP A 267 -4.57 3.67 -2.39
N ILE A 268 -3.41 3.88 -3.02
CA ILE A 268 -3.26 4.06 -4.47
C ILE A 268 -2.13 3.18 -4.95
N VAL A 269 -2.33 2.52 -6.09
CA VAL A 269 -1.30 1.82 -6.84
C VAL A 269 -1.12 2.47 -8.20
N LEU A 270 0.12 2.84 -8.52
CA LEU A 270 0.51 3.40 -9.79
C LEU A 270 1.21 2.32 -10.63
N THR A 271 0.69 2.07 -11.84
CA THR A 271 1.14 0.97 -12.70
C THR A 271 1.21 1.39 -14.18
N ASN A 272 2.08 0.74 -14.97
CA ASN A 272 2.06 0.92 -16.42
C ASN A 272 0.97 0.08 -17.12
N LYS A 273 0.32 -0.85 -16.41
CA LYS A 273 -0.80 -1.61 -16.96
C LYS A 273 -1.96 -0.66 -17.21
N ASP A 274 -2.59 -0.75 -18.39
CA ASP A 274 -3.72 0.11 -18.73
C ASP A 274 -5.02 -0.38 -18.06
N ILE A 275 -5.04 -0.28 -16.74
CA ILE A 275 -6.13 -0.71 -15.87
C ILE A 275 -6.44 0.47 -14.95
N ASN A 276 -7.71 0.84 -14.89
CA ASN A 276 -8.21 1.79 -13.90
C ASN A 276 -9.37 1.12 -13.20
N SER A 277 -9.13 0.75 -11.95
CA SER A 277 -10.07 -0.03 -11.18
C SER A 277 -9.93 0.30 -9.71
N ASN A 278 -10.94 -0.10 -8.95
CA ASN A 278 -10.85 -0.13 -7.51
C ASN A 278 -10.74 -1.60 -7.08
N TYR A 279 -9.77 -1.90 -6.22
CA TYR A 279 -9.64 -3.21 -5.60
C TYR A 279 -9.70 -3.04 -4.09
N LYS A 280 -10.87 -3.36 -3.49
CA LYS A 280 -11.08 -3.34 -2.03
C LYS A 280 -10.75 -2.01 -1.35
N GLY A 281 -11.06 -0.89 -2.01
CA GLY A 281 -10.76 0.46 -1.54
C GLY A 281 -9.43 1.02 -2.05
N ILE A 282 -8.63 0.24 -2.76
CA ILE A 282 -7.37 0.68 -3.37
C ILE A 282 -7.63 1.14 -4.81
N SER A 283 -7.28 2.39 -5.11
CA SER A 283 -7.36 2.92 -6.48
C SER A 283 -6.14 2.46 -7.28
N ILE A 284 -6.35 1.75 -8.39
CA ILE A 284 -5.30 1.38 -9.34
C ILE A 284 -5.34 2.38 -10.49
N ILE A 285 -4.24 3.10 -10.73
CA ILE A 285 -4.16 4.20 -11.68
C ILE A 285 -3.06 3.92 -12.71
N SER A 286 -3.41 3.99 -14.00
CA SER A 286 -2.45 3.88 -15.09
C SER A 286 -1.77 5.22 -15.41
N LYS A 287 -0.64 5.16 -16.14
CA LYS A 287 0.14 6.35 -16.56
C LYS A 287 -0.68 7.39 -17.34
N ASN A 288 -0.13 8.60 -17.49
CA ASN A 288 -0.75 9.75 -18.18
C ASN A 288 -2.09 10.18 -17.55
N LYS A 289 -2.13 10.20 -16.21
CA LYS A 289 -3.30 10.58 -15.44
C LYS A 289 -2.98 11.54 -14.32
N ILE A 290 -3.95 12.37 -13.98
CA ILE A 290 -3.95 13.21 -12.79
C ILE A 290 -5.02 12.66 -11.85
N ILE A 291 -4.65 12.45 -10.59
CA ILE A 291 -5.60 12.13 -9.52
C ILE A 291 -5.64 13.28 -8.52
N ASP A 292 -6.84 13.67 -8.11
CA ASP A 292 -7.03 14.53 -6.94
C ASP A 292 -7.17 13.65 -5.70
N LEU A 293 -6.31 13.82 -4.69
CA LEU A 293 -6.30 12.99 -3.49
C LEU A 293 -7.47 13.25 -2.52
N LYS A 294 -8.16 14.40 -2.65
CA LYS A 294 -9.35 14.75 -1.86
C LYS A 294 -10.61 14.15 -2.43
N THR A 295 -10.76 14.11 -3.76
CA THR A 295 -11.98 13.60 -4.42
C THR A 295 -11.80 12.19 -4.97
N ARG A 296 -10.55 11.75 -5.17
CA ARG A 296 -10.16 10.55 -5.94
C ARG A 296 -10.62 10.57 -7.39
N GLU A 297 -11.00 11.74 -7.92
CA GLU A 297 -11.29 11.90 -9.33
C GLU A 297 -10.02 11.77 -10.16
N VAL A 298 -10.15 11.06 -11.28
CA VAL A 298 -9.03 10.74 -12.17
C VAL A 298 -9.30 11.36 -13.53
N GLN A 299 -8.38 12.20 -13.97
CA GLN A 299 -8.43 12.90 -15.25
C GLN A 299 -7.32 12.39 -16.17
N ARG A 300 -7.60 12.28 -17.46
CA ARG A 300 -6.59 11.97 -18.48
C ARG A 300 -5.78 13.22 -18.82
N ILE A 301 -4.48 13.03 -19.04
CA ILE A 301 -3.54 14.06 -19.52
C ILE A 301 -3.55 14.12 -21.04
#